data_AF-A0A542JDL1-F1
#
_entry.id   AF-A0A542JDL1-F1
#
_cell.length_a   1.000
_cell.length_b   1.000
_cell.length_c   1.000
_cell.angle_alpha   90.00
_cell.angle_beta   90.00
_cell.angle_gamma   90.00
#
_symmetry.space_group_name_H-M   'P 1'
#
loop_
_entity.id
_entity.type
_entity.pdbx_description
1 polymer ?
#
loop_
_entity_poly.entity_id
_entity_poly.type
_entity_poly.pdbx_seq_one_letter_code
_entity_poly.pdbx_strand_id
1 'polypeptide(L)'
;MISGISPRGTEPGAFRIRNSWGTGWGRQGYGLLPYAFFEQQLTGESWVVVEQDWEKRWRRRARRTFLHRPPRTTGKRPPEGSPRLRWKRNWGDGEGIEHRCRDRWLTLRKSLATAARWAAPTVVLAQVCLVWTGVFSLGEAVVVGLLLEVLLAGIVITELTLARRAFKASRSQGADGQEALNQALSAVLPAPVAKAMGMEFGLFRALWRWIRRKPDAPEGHEILTYGSEIKPIMWVMVFLVPLEILAVEFLVPWSVVRIILLVLSVYGTVWIVGFIAALSIRPHTVGDGKAVLRFAHFTQITIPLELVESVRTARHSGYRRAVQITDGVLAMPIGDSTTLSIKLREPYPVAPKTGKPTQEVREVRFAADNTREAIRVLTASATAG
;
A
#
# COMPACT_ATOMS: atom_id res chain seq x y z
N MET A 1 10.18 -22.92 -18.00
CA MET A 1 10.58 -23.24 -19.38
C MET A 1 9.33 -23.13 -20.26
N ILE A 2 9.18 -22.00 -20.96
CA ILE A 2 8.04 -21.75 -21.86
C ILE A 2 8.47 -22.22 -23.24
N SER A 3 7.87 -23.30 -23.73
CA SER A 3 8.05 -23.75 -25.12
C SER A 3 6.78 -23.39 -25.88
N GLY A 4 6.89 -22.51 -26.87
CA GLY A 4 5.79 -22.19 -27.78
C GLY A 4 5.61 -23.32 -28.78
N ILE A 5 4.41 -23.86 -28.87
CA ILE A 5 4.04 -24.81 -29.92
C ILE A 5 3.02 -24.09 -30.82
N SER A 6 3.41 -23.85 -32.07
CA SER A 6 2.46 -23.87 -33.18
C SER A 6 3.22 -24.14 -34.48
N PRO A 7 3.17 -25.38 -35.01
CA PRO A 7 3.55 -25.64 -36.38
C PRO A 7 2.36 -25.26 -37.28
N ARG A 8 2.51 -24.17 -38.05
CA ARG A 8 1.73 -23.84 -39.26
C ARG A 8 0.19 -23.95 -39.15
N GLY A 9 -0.49 -22.79 -39.15
CA GLY A 9 -1.88 -22.66 -39.61
C GLY A 9 -2.88 -22.27 -38.54
N THR A 10 -3.46 -21.08 -38.71
CA THR A 10 -4.84 -20.66 -38.35
C THR A 10 -5.46 -20.91 -36.96
N GLU A 11 -4.74 -21.41 -35.96
CA GLU A 11 -5.24 -21.44 -34.57
C GLU A 11 -4.60 -20.37 -33.67
N PRO A 12 -5.35 -19.75 -32.72
CA PRO A 12 -4.82 -18.81 -31.75
C PRO A 12 -3.76 -19.50 -30.89
N GLY A 13 -2.51 -19.03 -30.96
CA GLY A 13 -1.41 -19.62 -30.20
C GLY A 13 -1.65 -19.56 -28.68
N ALA A 14 -1.04 -20.50 -27.95
CA ALA A 14 -1.17 -20.61 -26.50
C ALA A 14 0.18 -20.88 -25.83
N PHE A 15 0.34 -20.36 -24.61
CA PHE A 15 1.42 -20.73 -23.71
C PHE A 15 1.07 -22.02 -22.96
N ARG A 16 2.03 -22.93 -22.88
CA ARG A 16 1.93 -24.07 -21.96
C ARG A 16 2.37 -23.62 -20.57
N ILE A 17 1.45 -23.68 -19.61
CA ILE A 17 1.68 -23.30 -18.21
C ILE A 17 1.77 -24.55 -17.32
N ARG A 18 2.64 -24.52 -16.32
CA ARG A 18 2.72 -25.54 -15.27
C ARG A 18 2.07 -24.98 -14.01
N ASN A 19 1.13 -25.71 -13.43
CA ASN A 19 0.45 -25.30 -12.19
C ASN A 19 0.98 -26.10 -11.00
N SER A 20 0.75 -25.60 -9.78
CA SER A 20 1.16 -26.22 -8.52
C SER A 20 0.05 -27.02 -7.83
N TRP A 21 -1.11 -27.23 -8.46
CA TRP A 21 -2.26 -27.97 -7.92
C TRP A 21 -2.16 -29.51 -8.07
N GLY A 22 -0.93 -30.04 -8.13
CA GLY A 22 -0.68 -31.47 -8.29
C GLY A 22 -0.82 -31.98 -9.74
N THR A 23 -0.45 -33.25 -9.95
CA THR A 23 -0.43 -33.89 -11.28
C THR A 23 -1.81 -34.30 -11.78
N GLY A 24 -2.82 -34.36 -10.88
CA GLY A 24 -4.21 -34.65 -11.21
C GLY A 24 -4.96 -33.50 -11.89
N TRP A 25 -4.40 -32.29 -11.91
CA TRP A 25 -5.00 -31.13 -12.57
C TRP A 25 -4.48 -30.96 -14.00
N GLY A 26 -5.38 -30.65 -14.95
CA GLY A 26 -5.03 -30.46 -16.36
C GLY A 26 -4.46 -31.74 -17.00
N ARG A 27 -3.49 -31.58 -17.91
CA ARG A 27 -2.72 -32.71 -18.45
C ARG A 27 -1.40 -32.84 -17.69
N GLN A 28 -1.37 -33.72 -16.69
CA GLN A 28 -0.21 -33.98 -15.83
C GLN A 28 0.33 -32.71 -15.12
N GLY A 29 -0.57 -31.86 -14.61
CA GLY A 29 -0.21 -30.58 -13.97
C GLY A 29 0.04 -29.42 -14.93
N TYR A 30 -0.18 -29.60 -16.24
CA TYR A 30 -0.04 -28.55 -17.25
C TYR A 30 -1.38 -28.11 -17.84
N GLY A 31 -1.49 -26.81 -18.11
CA GLY A 31 -2.59 -26.18 -18.83
C GLY A 31 -2.12 -25.38 -20.04
N LEU A 32 -3.05 -24.96 -20.88
CA LEU A 32 -2.80 -24.05 -22.00
C LEU A 32 -3.45 -22.70 -21.69
N LEU A 33 -2.69 -21.62 -21.86
CA LEU A 33 -3.13 -20.24 -21.68
C LEU A 33 -3.07 -19.53 -23.04
N PRO A 34 -4.21 -19.21 -23.68
CA PRO A 34 -4.23 -18.52 -24.97
C PRO A 34 -3.48 -17.18 -24.92
N TYR A 35 -2.81 -16.80 -26.02
CA TYR A 35 -2.14 -15.50 -26.11
C TYR A 35 -3.09 -14.32 -25.92
N ALA A 36 -4.37 -14.49 -26.25
CA ALA A 36 -5.42 -13.50 -26.01
C ALA A 36 -5.49 -13.01 -24.56
N PHE A 37 -5.16 -13.84 -23.57
CA PHE A 37 -5.12 -13.42 -22.16
C PHE A 37 -4.04 -12.37 -21.88
N PHE A 38 -2.92 -12.44 -22.60
CA PHE A 38 -1.86 -11.44 -22.53
C PHE A 38 -2.21 -10.19 -23.35
N GLU A 39 -2.74 -10.37 -24.56
CA GLU A 39 -3.13 -9.26 -25.43
C GLU A 39 -4.24 -8.41 -24.81
N GLN A 40 -5.17 -9.02 -24.08
CA GLN A 40 -6.27 -8.36 -23.38
C GLN A 40 -5.91 -7.88 -21.96
N GLN A 41 -4.64 -7.94 -21.56
CA GLN A 41 -4.16 -7.54 -20.23
C GLN A 41 -4.89 -8.21 -19.05
N LEU A 42 -5.34 -9.46 -19.23
CA LEU A 42 -6.02 -10.24 -18.19
C LEU A 42 -5.05 -10.93 -17.21
N THR A 43 -3.75 -10.71 -17.38
CA THR A 43 -2.69 -11.23 -16.48
C THR A 43 -2.14 -10.09 -15.62
N GLY A 44 -1.94 -10.33 -14.32
CA GLY A 44 -1.51 -9.31 -13.37
C GLY A 44 -0.02 -8.95 -13.50
N GLU A 45 0.87 -9.79 -12.97
CA GLU A 45 2.32 -9.58 -13.03
C GLU A 45 3.01 -10.71 -13.80
N SER A 46 4.00 -10.35 -14.62
CA SER A 46 4.78 -11.28 -15.43
C SER A 46 6.26 -11.13 -15.15
N TRP A 47 6.89 -12.20 -14.67
CA TRP A 47 8.31 -12.24 -14.33
C TRP A 47 9.05 -13.23 -15.24
N VAL A 48 10.18 -12.80 -15.79
CA VAL A 48 11.05 -13.67 -16.60
C VAL A 48 12.27 -14.05 -15.77
N VAL A 49 12.42 -15.33 -15.48
CA VAL A 49 13.63 -15.85 -14.82
C VAL A 49 14.67 -16.16 -15.90
N VAL A 50 15.83 -15.55 -15.74
CA VAL A 50 16.97 -15.69 -16.65
C VAL A 50 18.16 -16.21 -15.84
N GLU A 51 18.88 -17.19 -16.37
CA GLU A 51 20.09 -17.73 -15.75
C GLU A 51 21.19 -16.67 -15.69
N GLN A 52 21.95 -16.57 -14.58
CA GLN A 52 22.92 -15.48 -14.35
C GLN A 52 23.91 -15.27 -15.50
N ASP A 53 24.33 -16.35 -16.18
CA ASP A 53 25.28 -16.28 -17.30
C ASP A 53 24.61 -16.19 -18.69
N TRP A 54 23.30 -15.97 -18.75
CA TRP A 54 22.57 -15.76 -20.01
C TRP A 54 23.12 -14.56 -20.78
N GLU A 55 23.36 -13.44 -20.11
CA GLU A 55 23.79 -12.21 -20.77
C GLU A 55 25.18 -12.38 -21.44
N LYS A 56 26.08 -13.10 -20.76
CA LYS A 56 27.41 -13.46 -21.30
C LYS A 56 27.28 -14.39 -22.51
N ARG A 57 26.41 -15.41 -22.45
CA ARG A 57 26.15 -16.32 -23.59
C ARG A 57 25.50 -15.60 -24.76
N TRP A 58 24.52 -14.74 -24.51
CA TRP A 58 23.83 -13.98 -25.54
C TRP A 58 24.78 -13.01 -26.25
N ARG A 59 25.61 -12.25 -25.51
CA ARG A 59 26.63 -11.37 -26.11
C ARG A 59 27.68 -12.13 -26.93
N ARG A 60 28.02 -13.37 -26.56
CA ARG A 60 28.90 -14.23 -27.37
C ARG A 60 28.21 -14.74 -28.65
N ARG A 61 26.92 -15.07 -28.58
CA ARG A 61 26.13 -15.55 -29.72
C ARG A 61 25.80 -14.44 -30.71
N ALA A 62 25.37 -13.26 -30.23
CA ALA A 62 25.05 -12.10 -31.05
C ALA A 62 26.26 -11.62 -31.88
N ARG A 63 27.49 -11.73 -31.34
CA ARG A 63 28.73 -11.43 -32.08
C ARG A 63 29.03 -12.46 -33.18
N ARG A 64 28.61 -13.72 -33.05
CA ARG A 64 28.75 -14.73 -34.11
C ARG A 64 27.69 -14.60 -35.20
N THR A 65 26.49 -14.15 -34.86
CA THR A 65 25.38 -14.04 -35.83
C THR A 65 25.48 -12.79 -36.71
N PHE A 66 26.22 -11.76 -36.30
CA PHE A 66 26.41 -10.53 -37.09
C PHE A 66 27.43 -10.63 -38.24
N LEU A 67 28.06 -11.80 -38.46
CA LEU A 67 29.01 -12.02 -39.56
C LEU A 67 28.40 -12.70 -40.80
N HIS A 68 27.13 -13.10 -40.79
CA HIS A 68 26.45 -13.56 -42.00
C HIS A 68 25.59 -12.46 -42.62
N ARG A 69 26.20 -11.77 -43.59
CA ARG A 69 25.54 -10.87 -44.54
C ARG A 69 24.48 -11.68 -45.32
N PRO A 70 23.18 -11.34 -45.30
CA PRO A 70 22.21 -12.03 -46.14
C PRO A 70 22.50 -11.72 -47.62
N PRO A 71 22.35 -12.69 -48.53
CA PRO A 71 22.58 -12.47 -49.96
C PRO A 71 21.55 -11.50 -50.53
N ARG A 72 22.01 -10.57 -51.38
CA ARG A 72 21.16 -9.66 -52.15
C ARG A 72 20.25 -10.49 -53.06
N THR A 73 18.95 -10.50 -52.79
CA THR A 73 17.96 -11.00 -53.75
C THR A 73 17.73 -9.92 -54.81
N THR A 74 18.27 -10.17 -55.99
CA THR A 74 17.98 -9.47 -57.25
C THR A 74 16.50 -9.62 -57.61
N GLY A 75 15.95 -8.54 -58.18
CA GLY A 75 14.51 -8.30 -58.31
C GLY A 75 13.70 -9.36 -59.08
N LYS A 76 12.43 -9.45 -58.69
CA LYS A 76 11.29 -9.80 -59.55
C LYS A 76 10.08 -8.96 -59.09
N ARG A 77 9.43 -8.27 -60.03
CA ARG A 77 8.14 -7.60 -59.79
C ARG A 77 7.07 -8.67 -59.47
N PRO A 78 6.17 -8.45 -58.51
CA PRO A 78 5.03 -9.33 -58.31
C PRO A 78 3.99 -9.13 -59.43
N PRO A 79 3.31 -10.20 -59.88
CA PRO A 79 2.30 -10.14 -60.93
C PRO A 79 1.03 -9.42 -60.46
N GLU A 80 0.40 -8.76 -61.43
CA GLU A 80 -0.76 -7.88 -61.33
C GLU A 80 -2.04 -8.72 -61.11
N GLY A 81 -2.80 -8.45 -60.04
CA GLY A 81 -4.10 -9.09 -59.81
C GLY A 81 -4.49 -9.52 -58.38
N SER A 82 -3.74 -9.16 -57.33
CA SER A 82 -4.15 -9.43 -55.94
C SER A 82 -4.81 -8.20 -55.28
N PRO A 83 -5.90 -8.37 -54.50
CA PRO A 83 -6.62 -7.24 -53.92
C PRO A 83 -5.71 -6.48 -52.96
N ARG A 84 -5.52 -5.19 -53.25
CA ARG A 84 -4.70 -4.26 -52.46
C ARG A 84 -5.37 -4.03 -51.10
N LEU A 85 -5.06 -4.87 -50.11
CA LEU A 85 -5.31 -4.55 -48.70
C LEU A 85 -4.44 -3.35 -48.33
N ARG A 86 -5.05 -2.16 -48.42
CA ARG A 86 -4.48 -0.90 -47.98
C ARG A 86 -4.48 -0.93 -46.45
N TRP A 87 -3.32 -1.19 -45.86
CA TRP A 87 -3.08 -0.98 -44.44
C TRP A 87 -3.26 0.51 -44.12
N LYS A 88 -4.47 0.92 -43.74
CA LYS A 88 -4.69 2.18 -43.03
C LYS A 88 -4.08 2.01 -41.66
N ARG A 89 -2.94 2.67 -41.43
CA ARG A 89 -2.38 2.88 -40.10
C ARG A 89 -3.31 3.87 -39.39
N ASN A 90 -4.37 3.35 -38.75
CA ASN A 90 -5.20 4.15 -37.84
C ASN A 90 -4.32 4.52 -36.64
N TRP A 91 -3.69 5.69 -36.72
CA TRP A 91 -3.37 6.45 -35.52
C TRP A 91 -4.72 6.92 -34.96
N GLY A 92 -5.27 6.13 -34.03
CA GLY A 92 -6.20 6.65 -33.05
C GLY A 92 -5.41 7.52 -32.09
N ASP A 93 -5.68 8.82 -32.15
CA ASP A 93 -5.85 9.74 -31.04
C ASP A 93 -4.84 9.65 -29.88
N GLY A 94 -3.93 10.64 -29.82
CA GLY A 94 -3.56 11.41 -28.62
C GLY A 94 -2.99 10.76 -27.35
N GLU A 95 -3.37 9.54 -26.97
CA GLU A 95 -3.16 9.00 -25.63
C GLU A 95 -1.81 8.29 -25.45
N GLY A 96 -1.21 7.81 -26.55
CA GLY A 96 0.05 7.06 -26.52
C GLY A 96 1.33 7.90 -26.27
N ILE A 97 1.23 9.22 -26.32
CA ILE A 97 2.33 10.16 -26.01
C ILE A 97 2.21 10.61 -24.55
N GLU A 98 1.00 10.85 -24.06
CA GLU A 98 0.76 11.19 -22.64
C GLU A 98 1.16 10.06 -21.70
N HIS A 99 0.83 8.79 -22.00
CA HIS A 99 1.24 7.67 -21.15
C HIS A 99 2.76 7.48 -21.08
N ARG A 100 3.46 7.64 -22.21
CA ARG A 100 4.94 7.55 -22.24
C ARG A 100 5.61 8.73 -21.54
N CYS A 101 5.07 9.93 -21.69
CA CYS A 101 5.57 11.10 -20.95
C CYS A 101 5.28 10.98 -19.45
N ARG A 102 4.11 10.49 -19.04
CA ARG A 102 3.74 10.30 -17.63
C ARG A 102 4.61 9.24 -16.95
N ASP A 103 4.91 8.13 -17.63
CA ASP A 103 5.82 7.09 -17.11
C ASP A 103 7.27 7.56 -17.05
N ARG A 104 7.73 8.32 -18.05
CA ARG A 104 9.09 8.90 -18.04
C ARG A 104 9.23 9.98 -16.96
N TRP A 105 8.19 10.76 -16.71
CA TRP A 105 8.15 11.79 -15.68
C TRP A 105 8.05 11.19 -14.26
N LEU A 106 7.29 10.10 -14.08
CA LEU A 106 7.21 9.36 -12.81
C LEU A 106 8.50 8.60 -12.48
N THR A 107 9.17 8.03 -13.49
CA THR A 107 10.49 7.41 -13.31
C THR A 107 11.56 8.46 -13.00
N LEU A 108 11.62 9.57 -13.74
CA LEU A 108 12.49 10.71 -13.41
C LEU A 108 12.23 11.27 -12.00
N ARG A 109 10.97 11.43 -11.59
CA ARG A 109 10.62 11.88 -10.24
C ARG A 109 11.06 10.89 -9.16
N LYS A 110 10.90 9.58 -9.38
CA LYS A 110 11.42 8.55 -8.45
C LYS A 110 12.94 8.55 -8.38
N SER A 111 13.63 8.72 -9.51
CA SER A 111 15.09 8.82 -9.58
C SER A 111 15.61 10.08 -8.87
N LEU A 112 14.98 11.23 -9.12
CA LEU A 112 15.30 12.51 -8.48
C LEU A 112 15.02 12.49 -6.98
N ALA A 113 13.89 11.93 -6.55
CA ALA A 113 13.58 11.75 -5.13
C ALA A 113 14.57 10.78 -4.45
N THR A 114 15.03 9.73 -5.13
CA THR A 114 16.02 8.80 -4.59
C THR A 114 17.42 9.41 -4.55
N ALA A 115 17.79 10.23 -5.54
CA ALA A 115 19.04 11.00 -5.55
C ALA A 115 19.05 12.10 -4.47
N ALA A 116 17.94 12.81 -4.29
CA ALA A 116 17.78 13.83 -3.25
C ALA A 116 17.90 13.25 -1.83
N ARG A 117 17.52 11.97 -1.62
CA ARG A 117 17.62 11.28 -0.32
C ARG A 117 19.06 11.05 0.13
N TRP A 118 20.00 10.88 -0.80
CA TRP A 118 21.42 10.74 -0.47
C TRP A 118 22.18 12.07 -0.58
N ALA A 119 21.66 13.03 -1.34
CA ALA A 119 22.27 14.34 -1.50
C ALA A 119 22.50 15.05 -0.16
N ALA A 120 21.52 15.08 0.74
CA ALA A 120 21.67 15.78 2.02
C ALA A 120 22.80 15.23 2.91
N PRO A 121 22.84 13.92 3.27
CA PRO A 121 23.94 13.39 4.08
C PRO A 121 25.29 13.41 3.36
N THR A 122 25.32 13.19 2.04
CA THR A 122 26.56 13.23 1.25
C THR A 122 27.13 14.64 1.17
N VAL A 123 26.29 15.67 1.07
CA VAL A 123 26.73 17.07 1.05
C VAL A 123 27.26 17.49 2.42
N VAL A 124 26.61 17.08 3.51
CA VAL A 124 27.10 17.34 4.88
C VAL A 124 28.46 16.66 5.12
N LEU A 125 28.60 15.38 4.75
CA LEU A 125 29.87 14.65 4.83
C LEU A 125 30.97 15.27 3.96
N ALA A 126 30.64 15.69 2.75
CA ALA A 126 31.58 16.35 1.85
C ALA A 126 32.03 17.70 2.41
N GLN A 127 31.14 18.50 3.00
CA GLN A 127 31.50 19.75 3.67
C GLN A 127 32.40 19.52 4.88
N VAL A 128 32.07 18.54 5.74
CA VAL A 128 32.92 18.19 6.89
C VAL A 128 34.32 17.76 6.43
N CYS A 129 34.42 16.93 5.38
CA CYS A 129 35.70 16.55 4.80
C CYS A 129 36.47 17.75 4.21
N LEU A 130 35.79 18.65 3.48
CA LEU A 130 36.42 19.82 2.85
C LEU A 130 36.92 20.87 3.87
N VAL A 131 36.22 21.00 5.00
CA VAL A 131 36.68 21.82 6.14
C VAL A 131 37.86 21.14 6.84
N TRP A 132 37.80 19.82 7.03
CA TRP A 132 38.87 19.06 7.68
C TRP A 132 40.17 19.00 6.86
N THR A 133 40.08 19.02 5.53
CA THR A 133 41.25 19.07 4.63
C THR A 133 41.84 20.47 4.44
N GLY A 134 41.25 21.51 5.05
CA GLY A 134 41.76 22.88 5.00
C GLY A 134 41.60 23.58 3.64
N VAL A 135 40.74 23.04 2.76
CA VAL A 135 40.52 23.57 1.40
C VAL A 135 39.64 24.83 1.42
N PHE A 136 38.84 25.04 2.48
CA PHE A 136 38.00 26.23 2.66
C PHE A 136 38.37 27.01 3.92
N SER A 137 38.34 28.35 3.83
CA SER A 137 38.43 29.22 5.01
C SER A 137 37.15 29.14 5.85
N LEU A 138 37.24 29.47 7.15
CA LEU A 138 36.10 29.39 8.08
C LEU A 138 34.90 30.25 7.61
N GLY A 139 35.17 31.39 6.99
CA GLY A 139 34.14 32.28 6.43
C GLY A 139 33.42 31.70 5.21
N GLU A 140 34.14 31.03 4.31
CA GLU A 140 33.55 30.38 3.14
C GLU A 140 32.70 29.16 3.54
N ALA A 141 33.15 28.39 4.53
CA ALA A 141 32.40 27.26 5.07
C ALA A 141 31.05 27.69 5.67
N VAL A 142 31.03 28.82 6.40
CA VAL A 142 29.79 29.39 6.95
C VAL A 142 28.85 29.85 5.83
N VAL A 143 29.37 30.54 4.80
CA VAL A 143 28.53 30.99 3.67
C VAL A 143 27.93 29.80 2.93
N VAL A 144 28.71 28.76 2.63
CA VAL A 144 28.23 27.55 1.96
C VAL A 144 27.23 26.79 2.84
N GLY A 145 27.45 26.73 4.16
CA GLY A 145 26.51 26.16 5.12
C GLY A 145 25.17 26.91 5.15
N LEU A 146 25.20 28.24 5.20
CA LEU A 146 24.00 29.08 5.21
C LEU A 146 23.22 28.96 3.88
N LEU A 147 23.93 28.92 2.76
CA LEU A 147 23.34 28.75 1.43
C LEU A 147 22.66 27.37 1.31
N LEU A 148 23.28 26.34 1.88
CA LEU A 148 22.71 25.00 1.97
C LEU A 148 21.47 24.97 2.87
N GLU A 149 21.52 25.61 4.04
CA GLU A 149 20.37 25.74 4.95
C GLU A 149 19.19 26.43 4.27
N VAL A 150 19.43 27.51 3.52
CA VAL A 150 18.37 28.22 2.76
C VAL A 150 17.79 27.33 1.66
N LEU A 151 18.62 26.57 0.93
CA LEU A 151 18.17 25.61 -0.06
C LEU A 151 17.33 24.48 0.55
N LEU A 152 17.79 23.92 1.68
CA LEU A 152 17.07 22.90 2.44
C LEU A 152 15.75 23.44 3.00
N ALA A 153 15.74 24.66 3.54
CA ALA A 153 14.54 25.34 4.01
C ALA A 153 13.55 25.55 2.86
N GLY A 154 14.01 25.97 1.67
CA GLY A 154 13.17 26.11 0.48
C GLY A 154 12.54 24.78 0.04
N ILE A 155 13.29 23.68 0.09
CA ILE A 155 12.76 22.33 -0.17
C ILE A 155 11.70 21.97 0.88
N VAL A 156 12.00 22.13 2.17
CA VAL A 156 11.05 21.84 3.27
C VAL A 156 9.77 22.67 3.15
N ILE A 157 9.87 23.96 2.83
CA ILE A 157 8.72 24.83 2.62
C ILE A 157 7.89 24.34 1.42
N THR A 158 8.54 23.98 0.32
CA THR A 158 7.85 23.47 -0.89
C THR A 158 7.11 22.17 -0.57
N GLU A 159 7.77 21.22 0.10
CA GLU A 159 7.17 19.96 0.54
C GLU A 159 5.99 20.19 1.51
N LEU A 160 6.13 21.11 2.46
CA LEU A 160 5.04 21.50 3.37
C LEU A 160 3.85 22.12 2.62
N THR A 161 4.11 22.93 1.59
CA THR A 161 3.02 23.51 0.78
C THR A 161 2.30 22.46 -0.06
N LEU A 162 3.04 21.49 -0.63
CA LEU A 162 2.47 20.36 -1.36
C LEU A 162 1.64 19.46 -0.42
N ALA A 163 2.16 19.14 0.77
CA ALA A 163 1.44 18.41 1.79
C ALA A 163 0.16 19.13 2.23
N ARG A 164 0.22 20.45 2.47
CA ARG A 164 -0.97 21.27 2.81
C ARG A 164 -2.01 21.28 1.69
N ARG A 165 -1.58 21.40 0.44
CA ARG A 165 -2.48 21.36 -0.73
C ARG A 165 -3.15 20.00 -0.88
N ALA A 166 -2.38 18.91 -0.76
CA ALA A 166 -2.89 17.54 -0.79
C ALA A 166 -3.88 17.27 0.36
N PHE A 167 -3.57 17.74 1.58
CA PHE A 167 -4.47 17.63 2.73
C PHE A 167 -5.78 18.38 2.49
N LYS A 168 -5.73 19.63 2.01
CA LYS A 168 -6.91 20.46 1.74
C LYS A 168 -7.78 19.87 0.62
N ALA A 169 -7.16 19.37 -0.46
CA ALA A 169 -7.85 18.72 -1.56
C ALA A 169 -8.54 17.42 -1.13
N SER A 170 -7.87 16.61 -0.30
CA SER A 170 -8.43 15.37 0.24
C SER A 170 -9.61 15.64 1.18
N ARG A 171 -9.51 16.65 2.05
CA ARG A 171 -10.61 17.08 2.94
C ARG A 171 -11.82 17.61 2.16
N SER A 172 -11.62 18.34 1.05
CA SER A 172 -12.73 18.79 0.20
C SER A 172 -13.45 17.65 -0.52
N GLN A 173 -12.81 16.48 -0.68
CA GLN A 173 -13.39 15.27 -1.26
C GLN A 173 -14.06 14.37 -0.22
N GLY A 174 -14.22 14.84 1.03
CA GLY A 174 -14.89 14.08 2.09
C GLY A 174 -14.01 13.04 2.79
N ALA A 175 -12.69 13.02 2.53
CA ALA A 175 -11.79 12.09 3.18
C ALA A 175 -11.67 12.35 4.70
N ASP A 176 -11.54 11.26 5.47
CA ASP A 176 -11.22 11.33 6.91
C ASP A 176 -9.87 12.05 7.11
N GLY A 177 -9.71 12.74 8.25
CA GLY A 177 -8.50 13.51 8.55
C GLY A 177 -7.21 12.67 8.51
N GLN A 178 -7.32 11.36 8.76
CA GLN A 178 -6.21 10.41 8.68
C GLN A 178 -5.85 10.03 7.24
N GLU A 179 -6.86 9.89 6.38
CA GLU A 179 -6.67 9.58 4.96
C GLU A 179 -6.03 10.79 4.25
N ALA A 180 -6.50 11.99 4.57
CA ALA A 180 -5.89 13.24 4.10
C ALA A 180 -4.43 13.40 4.56
N LEU A 181 -4.11 12.98 5.80
CA LEU A 181 -2.73 13.00 6.32
C LEU A 181 -1.82 12.01 5.58
N ASN A 182 -2.29 10.78 5.34
CA ASN A 182 -1.53 9.78 4.58
C ASN A 182 -1.27 10.23 3.14
N GLN A 183 -2.25 10.85 2.49
CA GLN A 183 -2.11 11.44 1.15
C GLN A 183 -1.13 12.63 1.15
N ALA A 184 -1.18 13.50 2.17
CA ALA A 184 -0.22 14.59 2.32
C ALA A 184 1.22 14.09 2.55
N LEU A 185 1.39 13.09 3.41
CA LEU A 185 2.70 12.50 3.69
C LEU A 185 3.25 11.76 2.47
N SER A 186 2.42 11.06 1.71
CA SER A 186 2.86 10.35 0.49
C SER A 186 3.20 11.27 -0.68
N ALA A 187 2.80 12.55 -0.64
CA ALA A 187 3.22 13.55 -1.61
C ALA A 187 4.71 13.91 -1.47
N VAL A 188 5.21 13.88 -0.23
CA VAL A 188 6.55 14.31 0.20
C VAL A 188 7.49 13.13 0.45
N LEU A 189 6.97 12.08 1.08
CA LEU A 189 7.74 10.94 1.56
C LEU A 189 7.40 9.68 0.77
N PRO A 190 8.36 8.77 0.59
CA PRO A 190 8.09 7.48 -0.01
C PRO A 190 7.05 6.70 0.78
N ALA A 191 6.18 5.99 0.05
CA ALA A 191 4.97 5.38 0.61
C ALA A 191 5.14 4.58 1.91
N PRO A 192 6.21 3.78 2.12
CA PRO A 192 6.42 3.08 3.39
C PRO A 192 6.66 4.02 4.58
N VAL A 193 7.43 5.10 4.35
CA VAL A 193 7.78 6.10 5.37
C VAL A 193 6.58 6.99 5.66
N ALA A 194 5.89 7.46 4.60
CA ALA A 194 4.65 8.22 4.73
C ALA A 194 3.61 7.45 5.56
N LYS A 195 3.50 6.15 5.33
CA LYS A 195 2.60 5.28 6.07
C LYS A 195 3.04 5.10 7.53
N ALA A 196 4.34 4.86 7.79
CA ALA A 196 4.88 4.77 9.14
C ALA A 196 4.62 6.05 9.94
N MET A 197 4.98 7.20 9.38
CA MET A 197 4.76 8.50 10.01
C MET A 197 3.28 8.80 10.18
N GLY A 198 2.44 8.50 9.18
CA GLY A 198 0.99 8.67 9.28
C GLY A 198 0.40 7.85 10.43
N MET A 199 0.85 6.61 10.59
CA MET A 199 0.45 5.75 11.71
C MET A 199 0.88 6.35 13.05
N GLU A 200 2.12 6.81 13.18
CA GLU A 200 2.63 7.43 14.41
C GLU A 200 1.89 8.73 14.74
N PHE A 201 1.73 9.66 13.79
CA PHE A 201 0.97 10.89 14.00
C PHE A 201 -0.50 10.62 14.36
N GLY A 202 -1.13 9.62 13.72
CA GLY A 202 -2.48 9.19 14.07
C GLY A 202 -2.55 8.72 15.52
N LEU A 203 -1.58 7.89 15.93
CA LEU A 203 -1.47 7.34 17.27
C LEU A 203 -1.31 8.44 18.34
N PHE A 204 -0.41 9.41 18.13
CA PHE A 204 -0.24 10.55 19.03
C PHE A 204 -1.48 11.45 19.07
N ARG A 205 -2.13 11.69 17.93
CA ARG A 205 -3.39 12.45 17.88
C ARG A 205 -4.51 11.75 18.64
N ALA A 206 -4.63 10.43 18.50
CA ALA A 206 -5.57 9.66 19.29
C ALA A 206 -5.23 9.75 20.77
N LEU A 207 -3.97 9.55 21.17
CA LEU A 207 -3.55 9.71 22.56
C LEU A 207 -3.95 11.08 23.12
N TRP A 208 -3.72 12.16 22.38
CA TRP A 208 -4.12 13.51 22.76
C TRP A 208 -5.65 13.67 22.91
N ARG A 209 -6.42 13.15 21.96
CA ARG A 209 -7.89 13.16 22.03
C ARG A 209 -8.41 12.33 23.19
N TRP A 210 -7.70 11.28 23.58
CA TRP A 210 -8.05 10.40 24.69
C TRP A 210 -7.94 11.13 26.00
N ILE A 211 -6.82 11.81 26.19
CA ILE A 211 -6.54 12.67 27.35
C ILE A 211 -7.61 13.75 27.45
N ARG A 212 -8.00 14.33 26.31
CA ARG A 212 -9.09 15.31 26.22
C ARG A 212 -10.51 14.72 26.28
N ARG A 213 -10.65 13.39 26.35
CA ARG A 213 -11.92 12.65 26.36
C ARG A 213 -12.88 13.05 25.23
N LYS A 214 -12.35 13.29 24.02
CA LYS A 214 -13.13 13.66 22.83
C LYS A 214 -13.08 12.56 21.76
N PRO A 215 -14.10 11.68 21.67
CA PRO A 215 -14.21 10.67 20.61
C PRO A 215 -14.20 11.31 19.21
N ASP A 216 -13.68 10.57 18.22
CA ASP A 216 -13.68 10.92 16.80
C ASP A 216 -14.96 10.38 16.12
N ALA A 217 -16.11 10.72 16.68
CA ALA A 217 -17.43 10.36 16.17
C ALA A 217 -18.17 11.63 15.71
N PRO A 218 -18.82 11.62 14.53
CA PRO A 218 -19.68 12.73 14.13
C PRO A 218 -20.87 12.88 15.10
N GLU A 219 -21.37 14.10 15.27
CA GLU A 219 -22.53 14.37 16.13
C GLU A 219 -23.78 13.65 15.59
N GLY A 220 -24.60 13.12 16.50
CA GLY A 220 -25.83 12.38 16.15
C GLY A 220 -25.64 10.96 15.62
N HIS A 221 -24.40 10.46 15.50
CA HIS A 221 -24.14 9.08 15.10
C HIS A 221 -24.11 8.14 16.31
N GLU A 222 -24.71 6.96 16.14
CA GLU A 222 -24.64 5.87 17.10
C GLU A 222 -23.23 5.27 17.12
N ILE A 223 -22.74 4.96 18.32
CA ILE A 223 -21.35 4.53 18.56
C ILE A 223 -21.32 3.05 18.90
N LEU A 224 -20.54 2.28 18.16
CA LEU A 224 -20.26 0.88 18.47
C LEU A 224 -18.78 0.72 18.83
N THR A 225 -18.51 0.43 20.10
CA THR A 225 -17.15 0.22 20.59
C THR A 225 -16.61 -1.16 20.21
N TYR A 226 -15.30 -1.25 20.11
CA TYR A 226 -14.58 -2.50 19.86
C TYR A 226 -13.23 -2.48 20.59
N GLY A 227 -12.56 -3.62 20.59
CA GLY A 227 -11.22 -3.76 21.14
C GLY A 227 -11.16 -4.38 22.54
N SER A 228 -12.29 -4.77 23.14
CA SER A 228 -12.31 -5.43 24.45
C SER A 228 -11.48 -6.72 24.50
N GLU A 229 -11.35 -7.45 23.38
CA GLU A 229 -10.55 -8.69 23.33
C GLU A 229 -9.03 -8.41 23.44
N ILE A 230 -8.54 -7.33 22.84
CA ILE A 230 -7.09 -7.05 22.74
C ILE A 230 -6.59 -6.10 23.84
N LYS A 231 -7.44 -5.19 24.34
CA LYS A 231 -7.07 -4.16 25.34
C LYS A 231 -6.47 -4.76 26.63
N PRO A 232 -7.02 -5.83 27.23
CA PRO A 232 -6.46 -6.41 28.47
C PRO A 232 -5.02 -6.90 28.29
N ILE A 233 -4.72 -7.60 27.19
CA ILE A 233 -3.37 -8.09 26.88
C ILE A 233 -2.40 -6.90 26.74
N MET A 234 -2.83 -5.85 26.06
CA MET A 234 -2.00 -4.65 25.90
C MET A 234 -1.75 -3.92 27.23
N TRP A 235 -2.74 -3.88 28.13
CA TRP A 235 -2.53 -3.35 29.48
C TRP A 235 -1.54 -4.20 30.28
N VAL A 236 -1.63 -5.53 30.21
CA VAL A 236 -0.65 -6.43 30.84
C VAL A 236 0.77 -6.13 30.33
N MET A 237 0.95 -5.96 29.01
CA MET A 237 2.25 -5.57 28.45
C MET A 237 2.74 -4.24 29.02
N VAL A 238 1.89 -3.20 29.06
CA VAL A 238 2.25 -1.89 29.63
C VAL A 238 2.72 -2.00 31.09
N PHE A 239 2.03 -2.80 31.90
CA PHE A 239 2.41 -3.00 33.31
C PHE A 239 3.61 -3.94 33.50
N LEU A 240 3.93 -4.77 32.51
CA LEU A 240 5.11 -5.64 32.53
C LEU A 240 6.40 -4.88 32.19
N VAL A 241 6.33 -3.85 31.35
CA VAL A 241 7.51 -3.09 30.89
C VAL A 241 8.37 -2.52 32.03
N PRO A 242 7.82 -1.94 33.13
CA PRO A 242 8.65 -1.49 34.25
C PRO A 242 9.50 -2.61 34.88
N LEU A 243 8.97 -3.83 34.95
CA LEU A 243 9.72 -5.00 35.43
C LEU A 243 10.81 -5.40 34.44
N GLU A 244 10.53 -5.34 33.14
CA GLU A 244 11.51 -5.56 32.08
C GLU A 244 12.65 -4.53 32.13
N ILE A 245 12.33 -3.25 32.31
CA ILE A 245 13.31 -2.16 32.47
C ILE A 245 14.19 -2.41 33.70
N LEU A 246 13.58 -2.80 34.83
CA LEU A 246 14.31 -3.12 36.04
C LEU A 246 15.28 -4.30 35.83
N ALA A 247 14.81 -5.37 35.17
CA ALA A 247 15.66 -6.52 34.83
C ALA A 247 16.84 -6.12 33.93
N VAL A 248 16.60 -5.27 32.91
CA VAL A 248 17.66 -4.75 32.03
C VAL A 248 18.70 -3.96 32.80
N GLU A 249 18.30 -3.14 33.77
CA GLU A 249 19.22 -2.33 34.59
C GLU A 249 20.17 -3.22 35.42
N PHE A 250 19.70 -4.38 35.90
CA PHE A 250 20.53 -5.33 36.67
C PHE A 250 21.34 -6.30 35.80
N LEU A 251 20.80 -6.74 34.66
CA LEU A 251 21.41 -7.79 33.84
C LEU A 251 22.43 -7.26 32.82
N VAL A 252 22.28 -6.00 32.37
CA VAL A 252 23.08 -5.46 31.28
C VAL A 252 24.19 -4.55 31.83
N PRO A 253 25.48 -4.95 31.73
CA PRO A 253 26.57 -4.17 32.31
C PRO A 253 26.94 -2.93 31.48
N TRP A 254 26.59 -2.88 30.19
CA TRP A 254 26.94 -1.78 29.30
C TRP A 254 25.93 -0.63 29.40
N SER A 255 26.38 0.53 29.88
CA SER A 255 25.55 1.74 30.06
C SER A 255 24.88 2.22 28.77
N VAL A 256 25.59 2.19 27.64
CA VAL A 256 25.04 2.58 26.34
C VAL A 256 23.89 1.66 25.93
N VAL A 257 24.04 0.34 26.12
CA VAL A 257 23.01 -0.64 25.78
C VAL A 257 21.78 -0.45 26.65
N ARG A 258 21.96 -0.23 27.96
CA ARG A 258 20.86 0.09 28.89
C ARG A 258 20.08 1.32 28.46
N ILE A 259 20.77 2.42 28.11
CA ILE A 259 20.10 3.66 27.66
C ILE A 259 19.30 3.40 26.39
N ILE A 260 19.86 2.69 25.41
CA ILE A 260 19.16 2.35 24.16
C ILE A 260 17.90 1.53 24.45
N LEU A 261 18.03 0.48 25.28
CA LEU A 261 16.90 -0.36 25.67
C LEU A 261 15.83 0.43 26.44
N LEU A 262 16.24 1.30 27.36
CA LEU A 262 15.32 2.18 28.10
C LEU A 262 14.52 3.07 27.14
N VAL A 263 15.19 3.75 26.21
CA VAL A 263 14.53 4.61 25.21
C VAL A 263 13.55 3.79 24.37
N LEU A 264 13.96 2.59 23.94
CA LEU A 264 13.11 1.70 23.14
C LEU A 264 11.90 1.21 23.93
N SER A 265 12.07 0.81 25.19
CA SER A 265 10.98 0.38 26.08
C SER A 265 9.99 1.52 26.32
N VAL A 266 10.47 2.73 26.65
CA VAL A 266 9.62 3.91 26.87
C VAL A 266 8.85 4.25 25.58
N TYR A 267 9.54 4.28 24.43
CA TYR A 267 8.91 4.52 23.15
C TYR A 267 7.83 3.47 22.83
N GLY A 268 8.14 2.19 23.02
CA GLY A 268 7.22 1.08 22.83
C GLY A 268 5.99 1.18 23.74
N THR A 269 6.16 1.54 25.02
CA THR A 269 5.05 1.75 25.95
C THR A 269 4.14 2.88 25.50
N VAL A 270 4.71 4.04 25.14
CA VAL A 270 3.94 5.18 24.62
C VAL A 270 3.16 4.76 23.36
N TRP A 271 3.80 3.96 22.50
CA TRP A 271 3.16 3.43 21.30
C TRP A 271 1.97 2.52 21.64
N ILE A 272 2.13 1.55 22.56
CA ILE A 272 1.04 0.66 23.00
C ILE A 272 -0.11 1.45 23.62
N VAL A 273 0.18 2.43 24.48
CA VAL A 273 -0.85 3.28 25.10
C VAL A 273 -1.59 4.10 24.04
N GLY A 274 -0.88 4.68 23.08
CA GLY A 274 -1.51 5.39 21.97
C GLY A 274 -2.36 4.47 21.08
N PHE A 275 -2.00 3.19 20.95
CA PHE A 275 -2.81 2.21 20.23
C PHE A 275 -4.09 1.84 21.00
N ILE A 276 -4.01 1.64 22.32
CA ILE A 276 -5.19 1.47 23.20
C ILE A 276 -6.13 2.69 23.09
N ALA A 277 -5.57 3.89 23.09
CA ALA A 277 -6.31 5.14 22.89
C ALA A 277 -7.00 5.17 21.52
N ALA A 278 -6.29 4.80 20.45
CA ALA A 278 -6.84 4.76 19.08
C ALA A 278 -8.06 3.83 18.97
N LEU A 279 -8.02 2.65 19.60
CA LEU A 279 -9.15 1.71 19.65
C LEU A 279 -10.35 2.26 20.41
N SER A 280 -10.13 3.19 21.36
CA SER A 280 -11.21 3.74 22.20
C SER A 280 -11.84 5.00 21.62
N ILE A 281 -11.08 5.80 20.87
CA ILE A 281 -11.53 7.11 20.35
C ILE A 281 -12.08 7.02 18.95
N ARG A 282 -11.72 5.98 18.20
CA ARG A 282 -12.22 5.74 16.85
C ARG A 282 -13.15 4.53 16.83
N PRO A 283 -14.32 4.60 17.49
CA PRO A 283 -15.30 3.53 17.44
C PRO A 283 -15.89 3.40 16.03
N HIS A 284 -16.62 2.31 15.77
CA HIS A 284 -17.45 2.25 14.58
C HIS A 284 -18.65 3.19 14.78
N THR A 285 -19.12 3.80 13.70
CA THR A 285 -20.21 4.78 13.77
C THR A 285 -21.30 4.42 12.78
N VAL A 286 -22.57 4.57 13.19
CA VAL A 286 -23.74 4.34 12.35
C VAL A 286 -24.57 5.63 12.33
N GLY A 287 -24.83 6.16 11.14
CA GLY A 287 -25.58 7.42 10.95
C GLY A 287 -25.59 7.83 9.49
N ASP A 288 -26.41 8.82 9.12
CA ASP A 288 -26.56 9.32 7.74
C ASP A 288 -26.78 8.20 6.68
N GLY A 289 -27.52 7.14 7.03
CA GLY A 289 -27.76 6.01 6.11
C GLY A 289 -26.54 5.12 5.84
N LYS A 290 -25.45 5.23 6.60
CA LYS A 290 -24.22 4.45 6.42
C LYS A 290 -23.63 3.93 7.73
N ALA A 291 -23.04 2.74 7.68
CA ALA A 291 -22.22 2.17 8.72
C ALA A 291 -20.73 2.36 8.37
N VAL A 292 -19.98 3.03 9.24
CA VAL A 292 -18.54 3.26 9.09
C VAL A 292 -17.80 2.37 10.09
N LEU A 293 -17.25 1.27 9.58
CA LEU A 293 -16.42 0.33 10.32
C LEU A 293 -14.98 0.82 10.32
N ARG A 294 -14.33 0.83 11.50
CA ARG A 294 -13.00 1.42 11.67
C ARG A 294 -12.09 0.48 12.45
N PHE A 295 -10.84 0.33 12.03
CA PHE A 295 -9.80 -0.34 12.80
C PHE A 295 -8.66 0.64 13.09
N ALA A 296 -8.72 1.27 14.26
CA ALA A 296 -7.81 2.32 14.71
C ALA A 296 -7.51 3.35 13.59
N HIS A 297 -6.25 3.49 13.20
CA HIS A 297 -5.80 4.33 12.07
C HIS A 297 -5.46 3.53 10.82
N PHE A 298 -5.67 2.21 10.84
CA PHE A 298 -5.19 1.32 9.81
C PHE A 298 -6.17 1.16 8.66
N THR A 299 -7.47 1.14 8.94
CA THR A 299 -8.50 0.91 7.92
C THR A 299 -9.84 1.51 8.33
N GLN A 300 -10.55 2.08 7.37
CA GLN A 300 -11.94 2.52 7.48
C GLN A 300 -12.71 2.00 6.28
N ILE A 301 -13.87 1.39 6.52
CA ILE A 301 -14.75 0.84 5.49
C ILE A 301 -16.15 1.40 5.73
N THR A 302 -16.74 1.96 4.68
CA THR A 302 -18.07 2.58 4.73
C THR A 302 -19.04 1.71 3.93
N ILE A 303 -20.14 1.32 4.56
CA ILE A 303 -21.16 0.44 4.00
C ILE A 303 -22.50 1.18 4.06
N PRO A 304 -23.18 1.40 2.92
CA PRO A 304 -24.54 1.92 2.91
C PRO A 304 -25.50 0.98 3.65
N LEU A 305 -26.36 1.52 4.50
CA LEU A 305 -27.31 0.73 5.30
C LEU A 305 -28.43 0.13 4.43
N GLU A 306 -28.77 0.76 3.31
CA GLU A 306 -29.73 0.26 2.32
C GLU A 306 -29.33 -1.12 1.76
N LEU A 307 -28.02 -1.41 1.68
CA LEU A 307 -27.50 -2.67 1.19
C LEU A 307 -27.52 -3.77 2.24
N VAL A 308 -27.84 -3.46 3.51
CA VAL A 308 -27.83 -4.46 4.59
C VAL A 308 -29.06 -5.36 4.44
N GLU A 309 -28.80 -6.66 4.21
CA GLU A 309 -29.84 -7.70 4.16
C GLU A 309 -30.13 -8.23 5.56
N SER A 310 -29.08 -8.62 6.29
CA SER A 310 -29.23 -9.12 7.66
C SER A 310 -27.95 -8.92 8.47
N VAL A 311 -28.11 -8.73 9.78
CA VAL A 311 -27.03 -8.62 10.75
C VAL A 311 -27.15 -9.77 11.73
N ARG A 312 -26.09 -10.55 11.93
CA ARG A 312 -26.08 -11.72 12.81
C ARG A 312 -24.85 -11.75 13.69
N THR A 313 -25.00 -12.29 14.90
CA THR A 313 -23.87 -12.70 15.71
C THR A 313 -23.26 -13.95 15.10
N ALA A 314 -22.01 -13.84 14.65
CA ALA A 314 -21.26 -14.94 14.07
C ALA A 314 -19.79 -14.79 14.46
N ARG A 315 -19.32 -15.66 15.35
CA ARG A 315 -17.92 -15.65 15.77
C ARG A 315 -17.08 -16.46 14.80
N HIS A 316 -16.07 -15.83 14.22
CA HIS A 316 -15.08 -16.51 13.39
C HIS A 316 -13.68 -16.14 13.89
N SER A 317 -12.81 -17.14 14.04
CA SER A 317 -11.42 -16.98 14.47
C SER A 317 -10.44 -17.50 13.41
N GLY A 318 -9.13 -17.33 13.65
CA GLY A 318 -8.08 -17.83 12.77
C GLY A 318 -7.62 -16.83 11.70
N TYR A 319 -8.03 -15.57 11.80
CA TYR A 319 -7.56 -14.53 10.91
C TYR A 319 -6.14 -14.09 11.28
N ARG A 320 -5.26 -13.94 10.28
CA ARG A 320 -3.84 -13.55 10.47
C ARG A 320 -3.56 -12.08 10.14
N ARG A 321 -4.55 -11.36 9.62
CA ARG A 321 -4.39 -9.99 9.14
C ARG A 321 -5.51 -9.13 9.71
N ALA A 322 -5.20 -7.87 10.00
CA ALA A 322 -6.17 -6.87 10.46
C ALA A 322 -7.34 -6.63 9.48
N VAL A 323 -7.11 -6.89 8.19
CA VAL A 323 -8.15 -6.88 7.15
C VAL A 323 -7.83 -8.00 6.17
N GLN A 324 -8.82 -8.85 5.91
CA GLN A 324 -8.71 -9.94 4.95
C GLN A 324 -9.98 -9.98 4.09
N ILE A 325 -9.79 -10.08 2.77
CA ILE A 325 -10.87 -10.36 1.84
C ILE A 325 -10.58 -11.73 1.24
N THR A 326 -11.50 -12.67 1.41
CA THR A 326 -11.43 -14.03 0.86
C THR A 326 -12.84 -14.39 0.36
N ASP A 327 -12.95 -14.82 -0.90
CA ASP A 327 -14.21 -15.30 -1.49
C ASP A 327 -15.42 -14.37 -1.31
N GLY A 328 -15.20 -13.05 -1.43
CA GLY A 328 -16.25 -12.03 -1.24
C GLY A 328 -16.64 -11.77 0.23
N VAL A 329 -15.91 -12.34 1.19
CA VAL A 329 -16.06 -12.06 2.62
C VAL A 329 -14.96 -11.11 3.07
N LEU A 330 -15.35 -9.93 3.54
CA LEU A 330 -14.46 -8.98 4.19
C LEU A 330 -14.45 -9.26 5.69
N ALA A 331 -13.31 -9.62 6.25
CA ALA A 331 -13.10 -9.79 7.68
C ALA A 331 -12.20 -8.68 8.24
N MET A 332 -12.70 -8.01 9.29
CA MET A 332 -11.99 -7.04 10.12
C MET A 332 -11.89 -7.57 11.55
N PRO A 333 -11.01 -8.56 11.81
CA PRO A 333 -10.84 -9.13 13.13
C PRO A 333 -10.18 -8.15 14.10
N ILE A 334 -10.49 -8.32 15.38
CA ILE A 334 -9.73 -7.75 16.49
C ILE A 334 -9.02 -8.92 17.17
N GLY A 335 -7.71 -8.82 17.32
CA GLY A 335 -6.91 -10.01 17.65
C GLY A 335 -6.96 -11.00 16.48
N ASP A 336 -7.58 -12.16 16.70
CA ASP A 336 -7.76 -13.21 15.69
C ASP A 336 -9.23 -13.45 15.32
N SER A 337 -10.17 -12.69 15.91
CA SER A 337 -11.60 -13.00 15.88
C SER A 337 -12.51 -11.85 15.43
N THR A 338 -13.64 -12.19 14.80
CA THR A 338 -14.77 -11.29 14.51
C THR A 338 -15.98 -11.78 15.27
N THR A 339 -16.88 -10.89 15.72
CA THR A 339 -18.06 -11.26 16.52
C THR A 339 -19.40 -11.06 15.80
N LEU A 340 -19.41 -10.24 14.74
CA LEU A 340 -20.60 -9.91 13.95
C LEU A 340 -20.36 -10.17 12.46
N SER A 341 -21.45 -10.48 11.76
CA SER A 341 -21.51 -10.60 10.31
C SER A 341 -22.69 -9.82 9.75
N ILE A 342 -22.44 -9.01 8.74
CA ILE A 342 -23.44 -8.31 7.92
C ILE A 342 -23.46 -8.98 6.55
N LYS A 343 -24.63 -9.46 6.13
CA LYS A 343 -24.86 -9.87 4.74
C LYS A 343 -25.39 -8.69 3.95
N LEU A 344 -24.85 -8.51 2.75
CA LEU A 344 -25.24 -7.46 1.82
C LEU A 344 -26.17 -8.04 0.75
N ARG A 345 -27.21 -7.27 0.38
CA ARG A 345 -28.19 -7.64 -0.66
C ARG A 345 -27.53 -7.81 -2.02
N GLU A 346 -26.55 -6.97 -2.30
CA GLU A 346 -25.82 -6.93 -3.56
C GLU A 346 -24.31 -6.88 -3.31
N PRO A 347 -23.47 -7.35 -4.25
CA PRO A 347 -22.01 -7.21 -4.12
C PRO A 347 -21.63 -5.73 -4.05
N TYR A 348 -20.95 -5.34 -2.97
CA TYR A 348 -20.52 -3.96 -2.76
C TYR A 348 -19.01 -3.83 -2.98
N PRO A 349 -18.55 -2.89 -3.82
CA PRO A 349 -17.13 -2.68 -4.07
C PRO A 349 -16.44 -2.01 -2.88
N VAL A 350 -15.52 -2.73 -2.22
CA VAL A 350 -14.74 -2.20 -1.07
C VAL A 350 -13.25 -2.26 -1.35
N ALA A 351 -12.56 -1.14 -1.11
CA ALA A 351 -11.11 -1.09 -1.09
C ALA A 351 -10.61 -1.44 0.34
N PRO A 352 -9.91 -2.58 0.54
CA PRO A 352 -9.48 -3.01 1.89
C PRO A 352 -8.44 -2.07 2.51
N LYS A 353 -7.66 -1.36 1.69
CA LYS A 353 -6.69 -0.34 2.10
C LYS A 353 -6.57 0.70 0.99
N THR A 354 -6.30 1.94 1.37
CA THR A 354 -5.94 3.02 0.44
C THR A 354 -4.86 2.56 -0.55
N GLY A 355 -5.16 2.69 -1.84
CA GLY A 355 -4.26 2.32 -2.94
C GLY A 355 -4.25 0.84 -3.34
N LYS A 356 -5.10 -0.01 -2.73
CA LYS A 356 -5.32 -1.40 -3.20
C LYS A 356 -6.54 -1.46 -4.14
N PRO A 357 -6.57 -2.42 -5.08
CA PRO A 357 -7.72 -2.59 -5.96
C PRO A 357 -8.97 -2.92 -5.14
N THR A 358 -10.08 -2.35 -5.59
CA THR A 358 -11.41 -2.59 -5.06
C THR A 358 -11.80 -4.06 -5.29
N GLN A 359 -12.41 -4.68 -4.29
CA GLN A 359 -12.91 -6.05 -4.37
C GLN A 359 -14.38 -6.06 -3.98
N GLU A 360 -15.17 -6.85 -4.70
CA GLU A 360 -16.59 -7.02 -4.38
C GLU A 360 -16.76 -7.90 -3.15
N VAL A 361 -17.57 -7.43 -2.21
CA VAL A 361 -17.86 -8.13 -0.97
C VAL A 361 -19.37 -8.33 -0.83
N ARG A 362 -19.78 -9.51 -0.36
CA ARG A 362 -21.17 -9.87 -0.07
C ARG A 362 -21.42 -10.04 1.43
N GLU A 363 -20.34 -10.26 2.20
CA GLU A 363 -20.41 -10.41 3.64
C GLU A 363 -19.31 -9.57 4.29
N VAL A 364 -19.67 -8.82 5.33
CA VAL A 364 -18.73 -8.05 6.14
C VAL A 364 -18.75 -8.52 7.58
N ARG A 365 -17.63 -9.06 8.04
CA ARG A 365 -17.41 -9.55 9.39
C ARG A 365 -16.52 -8.58 10.15
N PHE A 366 -16.93 -8.19 11.35
CA PHE A 366 -16.17 -7.27 12.20
C PHE A 366 -16.39 -7.61 13.67
N ALA A 367 -15.58 -7.03 14.56
CA ALA A 367 -15.77 -7.19 16.00
C ALA A 367 -16.40 -5.94 16.62
N ALA A 368 -17.37 -6.15 17.48
CA ALA A 368 -17.93 -5.14 18.38
C ALA A 368 -17.97 -5.70 19.80
N ASP A 369 -17.82 -4.82 20.80
CA ASP A 369 -17.84 -5.20 22.21
C ASP A 369 -19.25 -5.63 22.66
N ASN A 370 -20.28 -4.86 22.28
CA ASN A 370 -21.68 -5.17 22.56
C ASN A 370 -22.41 -5.61 21.29
N THR A 371 -22.44 -6.93 21.06
CA THR A 371 -23.06 -7.52 19.87
C THR A 371 -24.57 -7.29 19.79
N ARG A 372 -25.27 -7.30 20.94
CA ARG A 372 -26.72 -7.08 20.98
C ARG A 372 -27.09 -5.65 20.60
N GLU A 373 -26.38 -4.68 21.16
CA GLU A 373 -26.58 -3.27 20.83
C GLU A 373 -26.23 -2.96 19.39
N ALA A 374 -25.11 -3.51 18.89
CA ALA A 374 -24.72 -3.36 17.50
C ALA A 374 -25.79 -3.89 16.52
N ILE A 375 -26.35 -5.08 16.79
CA ILE A 375 -27.44 -5.63 15.97
C ILE A 375 -28.67 -4.72 16.03
N ARG A 376 -29.08 -4.28 17.22
CA ARG A 376 -30.22 -3.37 17.39
C ARG A 376 -30.04 -2.08 16.57
N VAL A 377 -28.90 -1.40 16.72
CA VAL A 377 -28.60 -0.13 16.03
C VAL A 377 -28.56 -0.33 14.52
N LEU A 378 -27.85 -1.35 14.04
CA LEU A 378 -27.70 -1.59 12.60
C LEU A 378 -29.03 -2.01 11.95
N THR A 379 -29.83 -2.82 12.65
CA THR A 379 -31.12 -3.28 12.13
C THR A 379 -32.13 -2.12 12.09
N ALA A 380 -32.24 -1.35 13.18
CA ALA A 380 -33.12 -0.18 13.24
C ALA A 380 -32.76 0.86 12.16
N SER A 381 -31.46 1.10 11.95
CA SER A 381 -30.99 2.06 10.95
C SER A 381 -31.12 1.54 9.51
N ALA A 382 -31.06 0.23 9.28
CA ALA A 382 -31.30 -0.39 7.97
C ALA A 382 -32.78 -0.43 7.58
N THR A 383 -33.70 -0.38 8.55
CA THR A 383 -35.15 -0.27 8.29
C THR A 383 -35.66 1.15 8.15
N ALA A 384 -34.87 2.14 8.58
CA ALA A 384 -35.27 3.56 8.60
C ALA A 384 -34.84 4.34 7.35
N GLY A 385 -33.91 3.81 6.56
CA GLY A 385 -33.55 4.30 5.22
C GLY A 385 -34.16 3.40 4.16
#